data_AF-A0A2R6DHB0-F1
#
_entry.id   AF-A0A2R6DHB0-F1
#
_cell.length_a   1.000
_cell.length_b   1.000
_cell.length_c   1.000
_cell.angle_alpha   90.00
_cell.angle_beta   90.00
_cell.angle_gamma   90.00
#
_symmetry.space_group_name_H-M   'P 1'
#
loop_
_entity.id
_entity.type
_entity.pdbx_description
1 polymer ?
#
loop_
_entity_poly.entity_id
_entity_poly.type
_entity_poly.pdbx_seq_one_letter_code
_entity_poly.pdbx_strand_id
1 'polypeptide(L)'
;MDVVHEDIEGVTRDDDGWLESYEFADGTVREYRGGFPMYGSDYHTDLHEQLGCEITDDGTVAVDDHGRTSVDGVYAVGDVTPGHNQIPVAMGQGAKAGIDIHMDLRAFPRSLDALDERGPVEDGEVPAVSRELLATAVAHHGHAAGLRTDTGTDTAAGDD
;
A
#
# COMPACT_ATOMS: atom_id res chain seq x y z
N MET A 1 -22.55 16.93 31.53
CA MET A 1 -22.09 15.53 31.53
C MET A 1 -21.93 15.13 32.98
N ASP A 2 -22.34 13.91 33.31
CA ASP A 2 -22.12 13.35 34.64
C ASP A 2 -20.74 12.69 34.65
N VAL A 3 -19.92 12.99 35.66
CA VAL A 3 -18.54 12.49 35.78
C VAL A 3 -18.47 11.73 37.10
N VAL A 4 -18.13 10.44 37.01
CA VAL A 4 -17.93 9.56 38.17
C VAL A 4 -16.43 9.48 38.43
N HIS A 5 -16.01 9.80 39.65
CA HIS A 5 -14.62 9.75 40.06
C HIS A 5 -14.24 8.43 40.73
N GLU A 6 -15.23 7.64 41.11
CA GLU A 6 -15.04 6.39 41.85
C GLU A 6 -14.62 5.26 40.91
N ASP A 7 -13.70 4.43 41.38
CA ASP A 7 -13.19 3.29 40.65
C ASP A 7 -14.29 2.23 40.45
N ILE A 8 -14.25 1.56 39.30
CA ILE A 8 -15.12 0.41 39.01
C ILE A 8 -14.49 -0.83 39.65
N GLU A 9 -15.22 -1.50 40.54
CA GLU A 9 -14.79 -2.74 41.19
C GLU A 9 -15.49 -3.99 40.63
N GLY A 10 -16.66 -3.82 40.01
CA GLY A 10 -17.46 -4.94 39.52
C GLY A 10 -18.20 -4.63 38.22
N VAL A 11 -18.46 -5.69 37.44
CA VAL A 11 -19.28 -5.64 36.23
C VAL A 11 -20.33 -6.74 36.31
N THR A 12 -21.60 -6.37 36.25
CA THR A 12 -22.70 -7.33 36.12
C THR A 12 -23.10 -7.44 34.66
N ARG A 13 -23.39 -8.67 34.23
CA ARG A 13 -23.89 -8.98 32.89
C ARG A 13 -25.24 -9.66 32.97
N ASP A 14 -26.10 -9.41 31.99
CA ASP A 14 -27.38 -10.08 31.87
C ASP A 14 -27.23 -11.56 31.42
N ASP A 15 -28.37 -12.26 31.29
CA ASP A 15 -28.41 -13.67 30.88
C ASP A 15 -27.84 -13.91 29.46
N ASP A 16 -27.82 -12.87 28.62
CA ASP A 16 -27.27 -12.88 27.26
C ASP A 16 -25.78 -12.48 27.23
N GLY A 17 -25.22 -12.09 28.38
CA GLY A 17 -23.82 -11.70 28.55
C GLY A 17 -23.51 -10.23 28.24
N TRP A 18 -24.52 -9.38 28.04
CA TRP A 18 -24.33 -7.94 27.82
C TRP A 18 -24.08 -7.19 29.12
N LEU A 19 -23.42 -6.03 29.02
CA LEU A 19 -23.25 -5.13 30.16
C LEU A 19 -24.62 -4.72 30.69
N GLU A 20 -24.83 -4.93 31.99
CA GLU A 20 -26.05 -4.51 32.71
C GLU A 20 -25.72 -3.35 33.66
N SER A 21 -24.68 -3.49 34.48
CA SER A 21 -24.30 -2.47 35.47
C SER A 21 -22.82 -2.52 35.86
N TYR A 22 -22.35 -1.40 36.42
CA TYR A 22 -21.07 -1.29 37.13
C TYR A 22 -21.30 -1.12 38.62
N GLU A 23 -20.48 -1.78 39.43
CA GLU A 23 -20.33 -1.54 40.87
C GLU A 23 -19.09 -0.68 41.11
N PHE A 24 -19.25 0.39 41.87
CA PHE A 24 -18.20 1.36 42.18
C PHE A 24 -17.67 1.15 43.60
N ALA A 25 -16.45 1.62 43.86
CA ALA A 25 -15.76 1.46 45.15
C ALA A 25 -16.50 2.06 46.36
N ASP A 26 -17.46 2.97 46.14
CA ASP A 26 -18.33 3.51 47.19
C ASP A 26 -19.56 2.64 47.48
N GLY A 27 -19.68 1.48 46.81
CA GLY A 27 -20.80 0.56 46.89
C GLY A 27 -22.01 0.95 46.04
N THR A 28 -21.92 2.05 45.26
CA THR A 28 -22.99 2.40 44.33
C THR A 28 -23.00 1.47 43.13
N VAL A 29 -24.20 1.22 42.61
CA VAL A 29 -24.40 0.44 41.38
C VAL A 29 -25.17 1.29 40.38
N ARG A 30 -24.69 1.34 39.15
CA ARG A 30 -25.34 2.10 38.07
C ARG A 30 -25.49 1.23 36.83
N GLU A 31 -26.68 1.28 36.23
CA GLU A 31 -27.00 0.57 35.00
C GLU A 31 -26.41 1.26 33.76
N TYR A 32 -25.85 0.46 32.87
CA TYR A 32 -25.32 0.90 31.57
C TYR A 32 -25.60 -0.17 30.52
N ARG A 33 -25.87 0.25 29.28
CA ARG A 33 -26.06 -0.68 28.15
C ARG A 33 -24.78 -0.97 27.38
N GLY A 34 -23.74 -0.19 27.61
CA GLY A 34 -22.48 -0.28 26.89
C GLY A 34 -21.53 0.85 27.27
N GLY A 35 -20.26 0.70 26.88
CA GLY A 35 -19.22 1.68 27.11
C GLY A 35 -18.10 1.55 26.09
N PHE A 36 -17.33 2.62 25.93
CA PHE A 36 -16.11 2.63 25.11
C PHE A 36 -14.92 2.66 26.05
N PRO A 37 -14.26 1.52 26.30
CA PRO A 37 -13.06 1.52 27.10
C PRO A 37 -11.90 2.10 26.29
N MET A 38 -11.12 2.96 26.93
CA MET A 38 -9.85 3.44 26.40
C MET A 38 -8.73 2.70 27.10
N TYR A 39 -8.37 1.54 26.56
CA TYR A 39 -7.12 0.87 26.92
C TYR A 39 -6.01 1.49 26.07
N GLY A 40 -4.85 1.73 26.67
CA GLY A 40 -3.66 2.10 25.89
C GLY A 40 -3.34 1.06 24.82
N SER A 41 -2.34 1.33 23.99
CA SER A 41 -1.88 0.40 22.98
C SER A 41 -0.49 -0.11 23.33
N ASP A 42 -0.32 -1.44 23.31
CA ASP A 42 0.99 -2.08 23.32
C ASP A 42 1.32 -2.47 21.87
N TYR A 43 2.24 -1.74 21.25
CA TYR A 43 2.63 -1.98 19.86
C TYR A 43 3.65 -3.11 19.77
N HIS A 44 3.47 -4.04 18.81
CA HIS A 44 4.38 -5.17 18.61
C HIS A 44 5.65 -4.76 17.83
N THR A 45 6.55 -4.04 18.51
CA THR A 45 7.76 -3.45 17.92
C THR A 45 9.04 -4.29 18.07
N ASP A 46 9.01 -5.42 18.79
CA ASP A 46 10.18 -6.26 19.09
C ASP A 46 11.10 -6.55 17.87
N LEU A 47 10.52 -6.80 16.69
CA LEU A 47 11.29 -7.06 15.46
C LEU A 47 12.00 -5.79 14.97
N HIS A 48 11.32 -4.65 15.04
CA HIS A 48 11.83 -3.36 14.58
C HIS A 48 12.99 -2.90 15.47
N GLU A 49 12.88 -3.10 16.78
CA GLU A 49 13.97 -2.85 17.74
C GLU A 49 15.18 -3.73 17.44
N GLN A 50 14.98 -5.02 17.18
CA GLN A 50 16.07 -5.94 16.80
C GLN A 50 16.74 -5.54 15.47
N LEU A 51 16.00 -4.94 14.54
CA LEU A 51 16.52 -4.40 13.29
C LEU A 51 17.20 -3.03 13.47
N GLY A 52 17.09 -2.40 14.64
CA GLY A 52 17.65 -1.08 14.92
C GLY A 52 16.81 0.08 14.39
N CYS A 53 15.51 -0.14 14.13
CA CYS A 53 14.59 0.92 13.74
C CYS A 53 14.37 1.90 14.89
N GLU A 54 14.16 3.16 14.54
CA GLU A 54 13.77 4.19 15.51
C GLU A 54 12.33 3.94 15.98
N ILE A 55 12.16 3.91 17.31
CA ILE A 55 10.86 3.82 17.99
C ILE A 55 10.54 5.21 18.55
N THR A 56 9.31 5.66 18.34
CA THR A 56 8.82 6.95 18.83
C THR A 56 8.57 6.91 20.34
N ASP A 57 8.37 8.10 20.94
CA ASP A 57 8.07 8.22 22.38
C ASP A 57 6.75 7.55 22.80
N ASP A 58 5.82 7.33 21.85
CA ASP A 58 4.56 6.63 22.08
C ASP A 58 4.62 5.11 21.80
N GLY A 59 5.80 4.59 21.46
CA GLY A 59 6.05 3.16 21.28
C GLY A 59 5.78 2.61 19.88
N THR A 60 5.46 3.47 18.89
CA THR A 60 5.31 3.08 17.48
C THR A 60 6.63 3.14 16.71
N VAL A 61 6.66 2.58 15.51
CA VAL A 61 7.82 2.66 14.61
C VAL A 61 7.80 3.97 13.86
N ALA A 62 8.87 4.75 13.96
CA ALA A 62 9.01 5.99 13.21
C ALA A 62 9.11 5.70 11.71
N VAL A 63 8.25 6.35 10.92
CA VAL A 63 8.20 6.19 9.46
C VAL A 63 7.96 7.51 8.72
N ASP A 64 8.33 7.55 7.45
CA ASP A 64 7.94 8.61 6.52
C ASP A 64 6.54 8.39 5.90
N ASP A 65 6.14 9.28 4.97
CA ASP A 65 4.84 9.22 4.27
C ASP A 65 4.62 7.96 3.40
N HIS A 66 5.69 7.21 3.11
CA HIS A 66 5.68 5.97 2.33
C HIS A 66 5.87 4.73 3.22
N GLY A 67 6.06 4.90 4.53
CA GLY A 67 6.27 3.81 5.48
C GLY A 67 7.74 3.38 5.61
N ARG A 68 8.71 4.14 5.08
CA ARG A 68 10.14 3.86 5.26
C ARG A 68 10.53 4.08 6.71
N THR A 69 11.25 3.14 7.33
CA THR A 69 11.82 3.32 8.67
C THR A 69 13.19 4.00 8.60
N SER A 70 13.84 4.20 9.75
CA SER A 70 15.23 4.68 9.82
C SER A 70 16.27 3.67 9.30
N VAL A 71 15.87 2.41 9.05
CA VAL A 71 16.75 1.35 8.54
C VAL A 71 16.44 1.12 7.07
N ASP A 72 17.47 1.25 6.22
CA ASP A 72 17.33 1.11 4.78
C ASP A 72 16.77 -0.27 4.38
N GLY A 73 15.80 -0.26 3.46
CA GLY A 73 15.09 -1.47 3.01
C GLY A 73 14.05 -2.02 3.99
N VAL A 74 13.85 -1.40 5.16
CA VAL A 74 12.80 -1.79 6.12
C VAL A 74 11.64 -0.81 6.06
N TYR A 75 10.43 -1.37 5.99
CA TYR A 75 9.18 -0.62 5.94
C TYR A 75 8.23 -1.09 7.03
N ALA A 76 7.43 -0.16 7.57
CA ALA A 76 6.37 -0.45 8.53
C ALA A 76 5.07 0.28 8.12
N VAL A 77 3.93 -0.38 8.29
CA VAL A 77 2.59 0.14 7.95
C VAL A 77 1.54 -0.43 8.90
N GLY A 78 0.38 0.22 8.98
CA GLY A 78 -0.72 -0.20 9.86
C GLY A 78 -0.50 0.23 11.30
N ASP A 79 -1.12 -0.49 12.22
CA ASP A 79 -1.23 -0.08 13.64
C ASP A 79 0.13 0.07 14.36
N VAL A 80 1.22 -0.46 13.79
CA VAL A 80 2.57 -0.32 14.37
C VAL A 80 3.22 1.04 14.10
N THR A 81 2.58 1.90 13.29
CA THR A 81 3.09 3.24 12.95
C THR A 81 2.21 4.34 13.55
N PRO A 82 2.70 5.59 13.66
CA PRO A 82 1.91 6.71 14.16
C PRO A 82 0.63 6.91 13.34
N GLY A 83 -0.51 7.12 14.02
CA GLY A 83 -1.76 7.52 13.40
C GLY A 83 -2.99 6.78 13.90
N HIS A 84 -3.94 6.55 12.99
CA HIS A 84 -5.23 5.94 13.31
C HIS A 84 -5.22 4.45 12.99
N ASN A 85 -5.56 3.63 13.99
CA ASN A 85 -5.65 2.17 13.88
C ASN A 85 -6.97 1.76 13.18
N GLN A 86 -7.04 1.98 11.87
CA GLN A 86 -8.21 1.67 11.04
C GLN A 86 -7.79 0.84 9.84
N ILE A 87 -8.56 -0.22 9.53
CA ILE A 87 -8.29 -1.13 8.41
C ILE A 87 -8.10 -0.38 7.08
N PRO A 88 -8.95 0.60 6.68
CA PRO A 88 -8.74 1.34 5.44
C PRO A 88 -7.46 2.18 5.42
N VAL A 89 -7.05 2.72 6.56
CA VAL A 89 -5.80 3.48 6.70
C VAL A 89 -4.61 2.55 6.50
N ALA A 90 -4.60 1.42 7.20
CA ALA A 90 -3.56 0.39 7.06
C ALA A 90 -3.44 -0.13 5.62
N MET A 91 -4.56 -0.39 4.95
CA MET A 91 -4.57 -0.79 3.52
C MET A 91 -3.96 0.29 2.62
N GLY A 92 -4.30 1.56 2.85
CA GLY A 92 -3.75 2.68 2.09
C GLY A 92 -2.24 2.87 2.31
N GLN A 93 -1.78 2.76 3.55
CA GLN A 93 -0.34 2.78 3.87
C GLN A 93 0.39 1.62 3.19
N GLY A 94 -0.14 0.40 3.26
CA GLY A 94 0.44 -0.77 2.59
C GLY A 94 0.52 -0.61 1.08
N ALA A 95 -0.49 -0.01 0.44
CA ALA A 95 -0.46 0.27 -1.00
C ALA A 95 0.65 1.29 -1.36
N LYS A 96 0.81 2.35 -0.56
CA LYS A 96 1.89 3.34 -0.77
C LYS A 96 3.26 2.71 -0.62
N ALA A 97 3.50 2.00 0.48
CA ALA A 97 4.77 1.31 0.73
C ALA A 97 5.08 0.29 -0.37
N GLY A 98 4.08 -0.48 -0.81
CA GLY A 98 4.25 -1.45 -1.90
C GLY A 98 4.62 -0.80 -3.24
N ILE A 99 4.03 0.35 -3.58
CA ILE A 99 4.41 1.12 -4.77
C ILE A 99 5.86 1.59 -4.63
N ASP A 100 6.21 2.13 -3.48
CA ASP A 100 7.53 2.69 -3.21
C ASP A 100 8.63 1.60 -3.28
N ILE A 101 8.43 0.48 -2.60
CA ILE A 101 9.29 -0.72 -2.71
C ILE A 101 9.43 -1.17 -4.16
N HIS A 102 8.34 -1.20 -4.92
CA HIS A 102 8.39 -1.57 -6.33
C HIS A 102 9.21 -0.56 -7.16
N MET A 103 9.06 0.73 -6.89
CA MET A 103 9.80 1.80 -7.59
C MET A 103 11.29 1.82 -7.24
N ASP A 104 11.65 1.41 -6.02
CA ASP A 104 13.04 1.31 -5.57
C ASP A 104 13.73 0.06 -6.14
N LEU A 105 13.01 -1.08 -6.22
CA LEU A 105 13.57 -2.35 -6.70
C LEU A 105 13.51 -2.52 -8.22
N ARG A 106 12.69 -1.76 -8.94
CA ARG A 106 12.55 -1.92 -10.38
C ARG A 106 13.87 -1.58 -11.08
N ALA A 107 14.19 -2.37 -12.10
CA ALA A 107 15.35 -2.11 -12.94
C ALA A 107 15.19 -0.87 -13.84
N PHE A 108 14.03 -0.23 -13.88
CA PHE A 108 13.71 0.84 -14.82
C PHE A 108 13.35 2.17 -14.12
N PRO A 109 13.67 3.33 -14.71
CA PRO A 109 14.44 3.48 -15.94
C PRO A 109 15.89 3.05 -15.71
N ARG A 110 16.41 2.19 -16.61
CA ARG A 110 17.83 1.84 -16.61
C ARG A 110 18.61 3.09 -17.01
N SER A 111 19.85 3.21 -16.56
CA SER A 111 20.74 4.24 -17.10
C SER A 111 20.86 4.08 -18.62
N LEU A 112 20.98 5.21 -19.33
CA LEU A 112 21.18 5.20 -20.78
C LEU A 112 22.44 4.41 -21.14
N ASP A 113 23.52 4.57 -20.37
CA ASP A 113 24.76 3.81 -20.55
C ASP A 113 24.53 2.29 -20.51
N ALA A 114 23.72 1.80 -19.56
CA ALA A 114 23.40 0.36 -19.46
C ALA A 114 22.45 -0.14 -20.56
N LEU A 115 21.71 0.76 -21.20
CA LEU A 115 20.91 0.44 -22.39
C LEU A 115 21.80 0.42 -23.64
N ASP A 116 22.72 1.36 -23.78
CA ASP A 116 23.67 1.44 -24.90
C ASP A 116 24.58 0.20 -24.94
N GLU A 117 25.05 -0.28 -23.77
CA GLU A 117 25.80 -1.53 -23.65
C GLU A 117 25.04 -2.78 -24.15
N ARG A 118 23.70 -2.76 -24.07
CA ARG A 118 22.84 -3.86 -24.55
C ARG A 118 22.60 -3.80 -26.06
N GLY A 119 22.94 -2.70 -26.71
CA GLY A 119 22.70 -2.49 -28.13
C GLY A 119 21.24 -2.18 -28.46
N PRO A 120 20.95 -1.86 -29.74
CA PRO A 120 19.59 -1.61 -30.20
C PRO A 120 18.73 -2.88 -30.04
N VAL A 121 17.43 -2.70 -29.82
CA VAL A 121 16.48 -3.81 -29.82
C VAL A 121 16.22 -4.22 -31.27
N GLU A 122 16.51 -5.47 -31.61
CA GLU A 122 16.26 -6.02 -32.94
C GLU A 122 14.79 -6.47 -33.09
N ASP A 123 14.28 -6.50 -34.32
CA ASP A 123 12.88 -6.89 -34.64
C ASP A 123 12.48 -8.28 -34.08
N GLY A 124 13.45 -9.17 -33.88
CA GLY A 124 13.22 -10.51 -33.32
C GLY A 124 13.16 -10.57 -31.79
N GLU A 125 13.56 -9.50 -31.10
CA GLU A 125 13.66 -9.44 -29.63
C GLU A 125 12.45 -8.77 -28.98
N VAL A 126 11.72 -7.94 -29.72
CA VAL A 126 10.42 -7.45 -29.26
C VAL A 126 9.39 -8.58 -29.34
N PRO A 127 8.52 -8.75 -28.32
CA PRO A 127 7.30 -9.50 -28.50
C PRO A 127 6.39 -8.72 -29.45
N ALA A 128 6.67 -8.83 -30.75
CA ALA A 128 5.77 -8.35 -31.77
C ALA A 128 4.49 -9.18 -31.70
N VAL A 129 3.35 -8.53 -31.93
CA VAL A 129 2.15 -9.25 -32.37
C VAL A 129 2.59 -10.14 -33.53
N SER A 130 2.44 -11.47 -33.40
CA SER A 130 2.87 -12.39 -34.45
C SER A 130 2.29 -11.94 -35.79
N ARG A 131 3.00 -12.15 -36.90
CA ARG A 131 2.49 -11.74 -38.23
C ARG A 131 1.07 -12.28 -38.48
N GLU A 132 0.77 -13.45 -37.93
CA GLU A 132 -0.56 -14.05 -37.91
C GLU A 132 -1.56 -13.23 -37.07
N LEU A 133 -1.27 -12.92 -35.81
CA LEU A 133 -2.15 -12.09 -34.97
C LEU A 133 -2.34 -10.68 -35.56
N LEU A 134 -1.31 -10.12 -36.21
CA LEU A 134 -1.39 -8.83 -36.89
C LEU A 134 -2.31 -8.92 -38.10
N ALA A 135 -2.16 -9.97 -38.92
CA ALA A 135 -3.05 -10.24 -40.05
C ALA A 135 -4.49 -10.47 -39.58
N THR A 136 -4.71 -11.21 -38.49
CA THR A 136 -6.03 -11.41 -37.87
C THR A 136 -6.62 -10.09 -37.38
N ALA A 137 -5.86 -9.25 -36.69
CA ALA A 137 -6.32 -7.95 -36.20
C ALA A 137 -6.69 -6.99 -37.34
N VAL A 138 -5.92 -7.01 -38.44
CA VAL A 138 -6.20 -6.21 -39.66
C VAL A 138 -7.42 -6.75 -40.40
N ALA A 139 -7.60 -8.07 -40.46
CA ALA A 139 -8.75 -8.71 -41.11
C ALA A 139 -10.04 -8.66 -40.27
N HIS A 140 -9.93 -8.41 -38.96
CA HIS A 140 -11.08 -8.30 -38.08
C HIS A 140 -11.89 -7.04 -38.40
N HIS A 141 -13.11 -7.23 -38.90
CA HIS A 141 -14.05 -6.15 -39.23
C HIS A 141 -14.35 -5.30 -37.99
N GLY A 142 -13.68 -4.14 -37.90
CA GLY A 142 -13.71 -3.23 -36.76
C GLY A 142 -12.41 -2.46 -36.51
N HIS A 143 -11.32 -2.78 -37.21
CA HIS A 143 -10.05 -2.04 -37.05
C HIS A 143 -10.11 -0.65 -37.70
N ALA A 144 -9.99 0.41 -36.89
CA ALA A 144 -10.26 1.80 -37.27
C ALA A 144 -9.24 2.44 -38.24
N ALA A 145 -8.10 1.80 -38.50
CA ALA A 145 -6.99 2.43 -39.23
C ALA A 145 -6.97 2.14 -40.75
N GLY A 146 -7.75 1.19 -41.26
CA GLY A 146 -7.69 0.77 -42.67
C GLY A 146 -6.31 0.23 -43.11
N LEU A 147 -6.23 -0.32 -44.32
CA LEU A 147 -4.98 -0.83 -44.90
C LEU A 147 -3.99 0.34 -45.14
N ARG A 148 -2.89 0.40 -44.38
CA ARG A 148 -1.75 1.25 -44.77
C ARG A 148 -1.09 0.63 -45.99
N THR A 149 -1.22 1.28 -47.14
CA THR A 149 -0.48 0.92 -48.35
C THR A 149 0.94 1.46 -48.24
N ASP A 150 1.93 0.59 -48.24
CA ASP A 150 3.33 0.96 -48.44
C ASP A 150 3.50 1.48 -49.87
N THR A 151 3.35 2.79 -50.07
CA THR A 151 3.88 3.45 -51.26
C THR A 151 5.32 3.84 -51.00
N GLY A 152 6.21 2.86 -51.10
CA GLY A 152 7.61 3.09 -51.39
C GLY A 152 7.80 3.13 -52.91
N THR A 153 8.06 4.30 -53.46
CA THR A 153 8.80 4.45 -54.72
C THR A 153 9.87 5.49 -54.50
N ASP A 154 11.07 5.01 -54.23
CA ASP A 154 12.29 5.71 -54.57
C ASP A 154 12.71 5.24 -55.98
N THR A 155 12.61 6.14 -56.97
CA THR A 155 13.42 6.09 -58.20
C THR A 155 13.62 7.51 -58.74
N ALA A 156 14.85 7.99 -58.50
CA ALA A 156 15.73 8.95 -59.17
C ALA A 156 15.38 9.67 -60.50
N ALA A 157 16.14 10.77 -60.71
CA ALA A 157 16.42 11.59 -61.91
C ALA A 157 15.46 12.79 -62.14
N GLY A 158 15.89 14.02 -62.39
CA GLY A 158 17.20 14.67 -62.59
C GLY A 158 16.96 16.12 -63.08
N ASP A 159 17.94 17.00 -62.85
CA ASP A 159 18.28 18.29 -63.51
C ASP A 159 17.21 19.04 -64.34
N ASP A 160 16.83 20.25 -63.89
CA ASP A 160 17.13 21.61 -64.45
C ASP A 160 16.21 22.66 -63.78
#